data_AF-B0DWD9-F1
#
_entry.id   AF-B0DWD9-F1
#
_cell.length_a   1.000
_cell.length_b   1.000
_cell.length_c   1.000
_cell.angle_alpha   90.00
_cell.angle_beta   90.00
_cell.angle_gamma   90.00
#
_symmetry.space_group_name_H-M   'P 1'
#
loop_
_entity.id
_entity.type
_entity.pdbx_description
1 polymer ?
#
loop_
_entity_poly.entity_id
_entity_poly.type
_entity_poly.pdbx_seq_one_letter_code
_entity_poly.pdbx_strand_id
1 'polypeptide(L)'
;MSDLPGTPLTRRNTTTTTKPKPTPKAAGKGAQGQLAQEKEIDAMYAAQPAGIGVKTPAKAAARGQLRPTANDTAVDLQAVLKRMEQIESELDRECEQNKKLQHNVTVLTEKTCHGNDAHMEEEEDTEDISTQPQKELMAEQEALSTEQETVAWLQEQLEQLDANGQEVTSDLVPRLKGTAGADWSIQEVMGLAGSEKKHGIYRALVRKIHDLTLNARIKWDSKWADIPASDKAKLFQVARDQHPYLKWWLNIPENYAYLKKKQANVVLSAKKKAKQKAAHSRKGKSKVTQADDEASDEDHQMDEGEDEDEN
;
A
#
# COMPACT_ATOMS: atom_id res chain seq x y z
N MET A 1 -66.49 47.07 38.89
CA MET A 1 -65.22 47.62 39.42
C MET A 1 -64.42 46.47 40.02
N SER A 2 -63.53 45.89 39.23
CA SER A 2 -62.55 44.89 39.70
C SER A 2 -61.34 44.98 38.78
N ASP A 3 -60.25 45.50 39.32
CA ASP A 3 -58.95 45.66 38.67
C ASP A 3 -58.26 44.31 38.43
N LEU A 4 -57.60 44.15 37.28
CA LEU A 4 -56.67 43.05 37.02
C LEU A 4 -55.27 43.59 36.67
N PRO A 5 -54.20 42.94 37.16
CA PRO A 5 -52.84 43.45 37.12
C PRO A 5 -52.12 43.19 35.79
N GLY A 6 -51.41 44.21 35.31
CA GLY A 6 -50.53 44.15 34.14
C GLY A 6 -49.27 43.32 34.37
N THR A 7 -48.86 42.59 33.33
CA THR A 7 -47.59 41.87 33.27
C THR A 7 -46.63 42.52 32.26
N PRO A 8 -45.31 42.50 32.53
CA PRO A 8 -44.33 43.32 31.82
C PRO A 8 -43.83 42.70 30.50
N LEU A 9 -43.79 43.54 29.45
CA LEU A 9 -43.15 43.26 28.16
C LEU A 9 -41.63 43.09 28.34
N THR A 10 -41.12 41.88 28.09
CA THR A 10 -39.68 41.62 27.99
C THR A 10 -39.21 41.92 26.57
N ARG A 11 -38.52 43.06 26.39
CA ARG A 11 -37.78 43.43 25.17
C ARG A 11 -36.68 42.39 24.90
N ARG A 12 -36.75 41.69 23.76
CA ARG A 12 -35.60 40.94 23.20
C ARG A 12 -34.83 41.85 22.24
N ASN A 13 -33.58 42.15 22.58
CA ASN A 13 -32.63 42.81 21.69
C ASN A 13 -32.09 41.80 20.68
N THR A 14 -32.29 42.04 19.39
CA THR A 14 -31.62 41.34 18.29
C THR A 14 -30.31 42.07 17.98
N THR A 15 -29.17 41.49 18.35
CA THR A 15 -27.86 41.96 17.87
C THR A 15 -27.50 41.23 16.57
N THR A 16 -27.63 41.93 15.47
CA THR A 16 -26.96 41.66 14.19
C THR A 16 -25.48 41.97 14.31
N THR A 17 -24.61 40.96 14.24
CA THR A 17 -23.15 41.14 14.09
C THR A 17 -22.68 40.44 12.82
N THR A 18 -22.68 41.24 11.75
CA THR A 18 -21.63 41.45 10.75
C THR A 18 -20.59 40.33 10.55
N LYS A 19 -20.66 39.67 9.39
CA LYS A 19 -19.57 38.86 8.81
C LYS A 19 -18.44 39.78 8.30
N PRO A 20 -17.16 39.55 8.64
CA PRO A 20 -16.07 40.25 7.99
C PRO A 20 -15.64 39.56 6.67
N LYS A 21 -15.45 40.43 5.68
CA LYS A 21 -14.89 40.25 4.34
C LYS A 21 -13.44 39.70 4.39
N PRO A 22 -13.06 38.73 3.55
CA PRO A 22 -11.66 38.30 3.46
C PRO A 22 -10.88 39.24 2.52
N THR A 23 -9.82 39.85 3.04
CA THR A 23 -8.75 40.47 2.23
C THR A 23 -7.51 39.57 2.22
N PRO A 24 -6.77 39.48 1.09
CA PRO A 24 -5.61 38.63 0.96
C PRO A 24 -4.37 39.31 1.55
N LYS A 25 -3.53 38.58 2.29
CA LYS A 25 -2.18 39.05 2.60
C LYS A 25 -1.17 37.92 2.76
N ALA A 26 -0.21 37.98 1.85
CA ALA A 26 1.24 37.74 1.98
C ALA A 26 1.78 36.37 2.43
N ALA A 27 2.72 35.91 1.60
CA ALA A 27 3.72 34.90 1.85
C ALA A 27 4.57 35.17 3.10
N GLY A 28 4.96 34.10 3.79
CA GLY A 28 5.90 34.16 4.90
C GLY A 28 6.22 32.79 5.50
N LYS A 29 7.33 32.20 5.04
CA LYS A 29 8.32 31.35 5.73
C LYS A 29 7.87 30.52 6.95
N GLY A 30 8.11 29.21 6.91
CA GLY A 30 8.10 28.37 8.12
C GLY A 30 8.32 26.89 7.86
N ALA A 31 9.47 26.53 7.25
CA ALA A 31 9.95 25.15 7.23
C ALA A 31 10.68 24.87 8.56
N GLN A 32 10.04 24.13 9.48
CA GLN A 32 10.68 23.30 10.51
C GLN A 32 9.59 22.69 11.39
N GLY A 33 9.25 21.41 11.15
CA GLY A 33 8.27 20.72 11.98
C GLY A 33 7.75 19.42 11.38
N GLN A 34 8.61 18.55 10.87
CA GLN A 34 8.18 17.20 10.44
C GLN A 34 9.07 16.05 10.96
N LEU A 35 10.24 16.32 11.59
CA LEU A 35 11.14 15.25 12.03
C LEU A 35 10.77 14.54 13.35
N ALA A 36 9.70 14.96 14.03
CA ALA A 36 9.32 14.40 15.33
C ALA A 36 8.18 13.35 15.29
N GLN A 37 7.49 13.17 14.16
CA GLN A 37 6.35 12.23 14.06
C GLN A 37 6.70 10.87 13.46
N GLU A 38 7.89 10.69 12.86
CA GLU A 38 8.28 9.39 12.26
C GLU A 38 8.74 8.37 13.32
N LYS A 39 9.31 8.79 14.45
CA LYS A 39 9.78 7.87 15.50
C LYS A 39 8.65 7.22 16.34
N GLU A 40 7.42 7.72 16.25
CA GLU A 40 6.29 7.18 17.01
C GLU A 40 5.52 6.08 16.25
N ILE A 41 5.68 6.00 14.93
CA ILE A 41 4.99 5.00 14.09
C ILE A 41 5.68 3.63 14.19
N ASP A 42 7.01 3.58 14.27
CA ASP A 42 7.76 2.32 14.44
C ASP A 42 7.58 1.69 15.84
N ALA A 43 7.42 2.51 16.88
CA ALA A 43 7.12 2.02 18.23
C ALA A 43 5.70 1.45 18.37
N MET A 44 4.78 1.76 17.46
CA MET A 44 3.36 1.43 17.56
C MET A 44 2.97 0.03 17.04
N TYR A 45 3.86 -0.68 16.34
CA TYR A 45 3.62 -2.01 15.77
C TYR A 45 4.03 -3.18 16.70
N ALA A 46 4.67 -2.91 17.84
CA ALA A 46 5.10 -3.93 18.81
C ALA A 46 3.96 -4.45 19.74
N ALA A 47 2.71 -4.03 19.54
CA ALA A 47 1.60 -4.41 20.42
C ALA A 47 0.46 -5.11 19.66
N GLN A 48 0.46 -6.45 19.70
CA GLN A 48 -0.72 -7.27 19.38
C GLN A 48 -1.42 -7.77 20.66
N PRO A 49 -2.77 -7.81 20.71
CA PRO A 49 -3.53 -8.48 21.75
C PRO A 49 -3.82 -9.95 21.40
N ALA A 50 -3.37 -10.89 22.25
CA ALA A 50 -3.79 -12.29 22.21
C ALA A 50 -5.19 -12.47 22.82
N GLY A 51 -6.07 -13.22 22.15
CA GLY A 51 -7.43 -13.53 22.59
C GLY A 51 -7.64 -15.00 23.00
N ILE A 52 -7.99 -15.18 24.28
CA ILE A 52 -8.86 -16.16 24.99
C ILE A 52 -9.55 -17.25 24.12
N GLY A 53 -9.64 -18.54 24.51
CA GLY A 53 -9.27 -19.24 25.75
C GLY A 53 -9.99 -20.59 25.91
N VAL A 54 -9.75 -21.33 27.01
CA VAL A 54 -10.64 -22.40 27.52
C VAL A 54 -10.63 -22.45 29.06
N LYS A 55 -11.84 -22.31 29.61
CA LYS A 55 -12.48 -22.69 30.89
C LYS A 55 -11.65 -22.95 32.17
N THR A 56 -12.11 -22.27 33.23
CA THR A 56 -11.70 -22.29 34.64
C THR A 56 -11.91 -23.65 35.34
N PRO A 57 -11.16 -23.90 36.44
CA PRO A 57 -11.77 -23.66 37.75
C PRO A 57 -10.94 -22.71 38.63
N ALA A 58 -11.64 -22.03 39.54
CA ALA A 58 -11.11 -21.01 40.43
C ALA A 58 -10.02 -21.54 41.37
N LYS A 59 -8.83 -20.92 41.35
CA LYS A 59 -7.95 -20.83 42.52
C LYS A 59 -7.03 -19.61 42.42
N ALA A 60 -6.89 -18.93 43.53
CA ALA A 60 -6.24 -17.64 43.70
C ALA A 60 -4.73 -17.65 43.40
N ALA A 61 -4.24 -16.44 43.09
CA ALA A 61 -2.87 -15.95 43.28
C ALA A 61 -1.72 -16.62 42.50
N ALA A 62 -1.31 -15.98 41.39
CA ALA A 62 0.08 -15.62 41.07
C ALA A 62 0.14 -15.13 39.61
N ARG A 63 0.07 -13.81 39.43
CA ARG A 63 0.13 -13.13 38.13
C ARG A 63 1.60 -13.01 37.70
N GLY A 64 2.15 -14.06 37.12
CA GLY A 64 3.48 -14.04 36.48
C GLY A 64 3.41 -13.35 35.12
N GLN A 65 3.85 -12.10 35.04
CA GLN A 65 4.15 -11.43 33.77
C GLN A 65 5.44 -12.02 33.20
N LEU A 66 5.35 -12.83 32.15
CA LEU A 66 6.48 -13.08 31.26
C LEU A 66 6.62 -11.87 30.32
N ARG A 67 7.26 -10.81 30.81
CA ARG A 67 7.84 -9.78 29.94
C ARG A 67 8.98 -10.46 29.16
N PRO A 68 9.04 -10.35 27.82
CA PRO A 68 10.28 -10.62 27.11
C PRO A 68 11.34 -9.72 27.74
N THR A 69 12.41 -10.34 28.23
CA THR A 69 13.46 -9.59 28.91
C THR A 69 14.23 -8.83 27.84
N ALA A 70 14.78 -7.66 28.18
CA ALA A 70 15.57 -6.85 27.25
C ALA A 70 16.74 -7.63 26.60
N ASN A 71 17.12 -8.76 27.20
CA ASN A 71 18.13 -9.67 26.68
C ASN A 71 17.69 -10.40 25.41
N ASP A 72 16.42 -10.79 25.26
CA ASP A 72 15.96 -11.54 24.08
C ASP A 72 15.96 -10.66 22.82
N THR A 73 15.57 -9.39 22.97
CA THR A 73 15.62 -8.40 21.88
C THR A 73 17.04 -7.98 21.50
N ALA A 74 17.98 -8.04 22.45
CA ALA A 74 19.39 -7.72 22.18
C ALA A 74 20.07 -8.82 21.35
N VAL A 75 19.72 -10.09 21.61
CA VAL A 75 20.21 -11.24 20.84
C VAL A 75 19.72 -11.18 19.38
N ASP A 76 18.46 -10.83 19.16
CA ASP A 76 17.91 -10.67 17.81
C ASP A 76 18.58 -9.54 17.01
N LEU A 77 18.83 -8.39 17.65
CA LEU A 77 19.56 -7.28 17.02
C LEU A 77 21.01 -7.64 16.66
N GLN A 78 21.68 -8.39 17.54
CA GLN A 78 23.04 -8.84 17.29
C GLN A 78 23.10 -9.84 16.12
N ALA A 79 22.11 -10.71 15.98
CA ALA A 79 22.01 -11.61 14.83
C ALA A 79 21.77 -10.86 13.51
N VAL A 80 20.95 -9.80 13.53
CA VAL A 80 20.73 -8.95 12.36
C VAL A 80 22.00 -8.22 11.93
N LEU A 81 22.74 -7.63 12.88
CA LEU A 81 24.00 -6.95 12.59
C LEU A 81 25.04 -7.90 12.00
N LYS A 82 25.17 -9.11 12.56
CA LYS A 82 26.09 -10.12 12.03
C LYS A 82 25.72 -10.57 10.62
N ARG A 83 24.43 -10.65 10.30
CA ARG A 83 23.96 -10.97 8.94
C ARG A 83 24.25 -9.84 7.95
N MET A 84 24.14 -8.58 8.37
CA MET A 84 24.50 -7.43 7.54
C MET A 84 26.01 -7.43 7.22
N GLU A 85 26.85 -7.64 8.22
CA GLU A 85 28.31 -7.75 8.04
C GLU A 85 28.68 -8.89 7.08
N GLN A 86 28.00 -10.04 7.17
CA GLN A 86 28.20 -11.15 6.24
C GLN A 86 27.84 -10.77 4.79
N ILE A 87 26.71 -10.09 4.59
CA ILE A 87 26.27 -9.63 3.26
C ILE A 87 27.28 -8.65 2.65
N GLU A 88 27.82 -7.72 3.45
CA GLU A 88 28.86 -6.79 2.99
C GLU A 88 30.12 -7.53 2.57
N SER A 89 30.54 -8.56 3.33
CA SER A 89 31.71 -9.37 2.98
C SER A 89 31.51 -10.22 1.71
N GLU A 90 30.28 -10.71 1.47
CA GLU A 90 29.93 -11.45 0.27
C GLU A 90 29.94 -10.53 -0.96
N LEU A 91 29.44 -9.30 -0.82
CA LEU A 91 29.45 -8.30 -1.88
C LEU A 91 30.87 -7.89 -2.30
N ASP A 92 31.78 -7.71 -1.33
CA ASP A 92 33.18 -7.41 -1.62
C ASP A 92 33.87 -8.57 -2.36
N ARG A 93 33.56 -9.82 -1.98
CA ARG A 93 34.08 -11.01 -2.66
C ARG A 93 33.59 -11.11 -4.10
N GLU A 94 32.32 -10.84 -4.35
CA GLU A 94 31.76 -10.81 -5.71
C GLU A 94 32.38 -9.68 -6.56
N CYS A 95 32.62 -8.51 -5.96
CA CYS A 95 33.27 -7.39 -6.62
C CYS A 95 34.70 -7.75 -7.05
N GLU A 96 35.48 -8.42 -6.19
CA GLU A 96 36.81 -8.94 -6.54
C GLU A 96 36.76 -10.00 -7.64
N GLN A 97 35.79 -10.92 -7.61
CA GLN A 97 35.62 -11.93 -8.66
C GLN A 97 35.29 -11.29 -10.01
N ASN A 98 34.36 -10.33 -10.03
CA ASN A 98 34.03 -9.58 -11.24
C ASN A 98 35.23 -8.81 -11.79
N LYS A 99 36.05 -8.21 -10.91
CA LYS A 99 37.29 -7.53 -11.32
C LYS A 99 38.29 -8.49 -11.96
N LYS A 100 38.41 -9.72 -11.45
CA LYS A 100 39.25 -10.77 -12.06
C LYS A 100 38.72 -11.22 -13.41
N LEU A 101 37.41 -11.42 -13.54
CA LEU A 101 36.77 -11.77 -14.82
C LEU A 101 36.97 -10.68 -15.86
N GLN A 102 36.79 -9.41 -15.49
CA GLN A 102 37.07 -8.27 -16.38
C GLN A 102 38.53 -8.24 -16.82
N HIS A 103 39.48 -8.47 -15.91
CA HIS A 103 40.89 -8.53 -16.28
C HIS A 103 41.19 -9.66 -17.27
N ASN A 104 40.62 -10.85 -17.05
CA ASN A 104 40.79 -11.99 -17.97
C ASN A 104 40.23 -11.67 -19.36
N VAL A 105 39.06 -11.03 -19.43
CA VAL A 105 38.48 -10.56 -20.70
C VAL A 105 39.41 -9.57 -21.38
N THR A 106 39.96 -8.59 -20.65
CA THR A 106 40.91 -7.62 -21.20
C THR A 106 42.16 -8.31 -21.77
N VAL A 107 42.77 -9.24 -21.03
CA VAL A 107 43.96 -9.98 -21.47
C VAL A 107 43.69 -10.79 -22.74
N LEU A 108 42.52 -11.45 -22.82
CA LEU A 108 42.11 -12.18 -24.02
C LEU A 108 41.89 -11.22 -25.20
N THR A 109 41.26 -10.08 -24.99
CA THR A 109 41.06 -9.08 -26.06
C THR A 109 42.39 -8.52 -26.57
N GLU A 110 43.33 -8.16 -25.68
CA GLU A 110 44.65 -7.63 -26.07
C GLU A 110 45.50 -8.64 -26.83
N LYS A 111 45.44 -9.92 -26.44
CA LYS A 111 46.12 -11.01 -27.14
C LYS A 111 45.55 -11.25 -28.54
N THR A 112 44.26 -10.99 -28.75
CA THR A 112 43.59 -11.23 -30.04
C THR A 112 43.87 -10.12 -31.06
N CYS A 113 44.29 -8.92 -30.63
CA CYS A 113 44.55 -7.80 -31.54
C CYS A 113 46.03 -7.57 -31.92
N HIS A 114 46.99 -8.35 -31.41
CA HIS A 114 48.43 -8.15 -31.66
C HIS A 114 49.15 -9.24 -32.47
N GLY A 115 48.44 -10.22 -33.04
CA GLY A 115 49.08 -11.32 -33.75
C GLY A 115 48.36 -11.69 -35.03
N ASN A 116 48.52 -10.89 -36.09
CA ASN A 116 48.24 -11.32 -37.47
C ASN A 116 48.96 -10.46 -38.52
N ASP A 117 50.04 -9.76 -38.16
CA ASP A 117 50.85 -9.08 -39.15
C ASP A 117 52.34 -9.39 -38.96
N ALA A 118 52.86 -10.13 -39.93
CA ALA A 118 54.27 -10.39 -40.23
C ALA A 118 55.11 -11.20 -39.21
N HIS A 119 55.26 -12.52 -39.46
CA HIS A 119 56.61 -13.07 -39.65
C HIS A 119 56.58 -14.42 -40.40
N MET A 120 57.32 -14.45 -41.50
CA MET A 120 57.72 -15.63 -42.26
C MET A 120 59.06 -16.12 -41.67
N GLU A 121 59.24 -17.44 -41.57
CA GLU A 121 60.52 -18.17 -41.35
C GLU A 121 61.19 -18.08 -39.97
N GLU A 122 61.11 -19.16 -39.17
CA GLU A 122 62.23 -20.09 -38.90
C GLU A 122 61.74 -21.25 -38.02
N GLU A 123 62.08 -22.48 -38.43
CA GLU A 123 61.83 -23.73 -37.72
C GLU A 123 62.73 -23.84 -36.48
N GLU A 124 62.16 -24.09 -35.29
CA GLU A 124 62.78 -24.96 -34.27
C GLU A 124 61.78 -25.35 -33.16
N ASP A 125 61.83 -26.64 -32.83
CA ASP A 125 61.04 -27.44 -31.89
C ASP A 125 60.52 -26.74 -30.60
N THR A 126 59.20 -26.54 -30.51
CA THR A 126 58.48 -26.43 -29.21
C THR A 126 57.09 -27.09 -29.32
N GLU A 127 57.06 -28.42 -29.20
CA GLU A 127 55.81 -29.14 -28.96
C GLU A 127 55.27 -28.80 -27.56
N ASP A 128 53.94 -28.65 -27.43
CA ASP A 128 53.15 -28.67 -26.18
C ASP A 128 52.58 -27.36 -25.60
N ILE A 129 52.25 -26.34 -26.41
CA ILE A 129 51.46 -25.16 -25.95
C ILE A 129 50.21 -24.87 -26.82
N SER A 130 50.07 -25.50 -27.99
CA SER A 130 49.05 -25.12 -29.00
C SER A 130 47.67 -25.77 -28.82
N THR A 131 47.52 -26.79 -27.98
CA THR A 131 46.26 -27.55 -27.82
C THR A 131 45.28 -26.97 -26.80
N GLN A 132 45.70 -26.02 -25.96
CA GLN A 132 44.86 -25.45 -24.91
C GLN A 132 43.73 -24.53 -25.42
N PRO A 133 43.95 -23.58 -26.36
CA PRO A 133 42.88 -22.70 -26.83
C PRO A 133 41.81 -23.41 -27.65
N GLN A 134 42.15 -24.51 -28.35
CA GLN A 134 41.15 -25.32 -29.06
C GLN A 134 40.23 -26.09 -28.10
N LYS A 135 40.72 -26.53 -26.94
CA LYS A 135 39.89 -27.18 -25.92
C LYS A 135 38.92 -26.21 -25.26
N GLU A 136 39.36 -24.99 -24.96
CA GLU A 136 38.50 -23.95 -24.39
C GLU A 136 37.40 -23.53 -25.36
N LEU A 137 37.73 -23.34 -26.64
CA LEU A 137 36.74 -23.03 -27.68
C LEU A 137 35.66 -24.12 -27.80
N MET A 138 36.08 -25.39 -27.76
CA MET A 138 35.16 -26.53 -27.86
C MET A 138 34.25 -26.64 -26.63
N ALA A 139 34.78 -26.38 -25.43
CA ALA A 139 34.01 -26.36 -24.19
C ALA A 139 33.00 -25.20 -24.15
N GLU A 140 33.37 -24.02 -24.66
CA GLU A 140 32.44 -22.88 -24.76
C GLU A 140 31.31 -23.15 -25.76
N GLN A 141 31.62 -23.81 -26.88
CA GLN A 141 30.63 -24.19 -27.88
C GLN A 141 29.63 -25.24 -27.34
N GLU A 142 30.10 -26.17 -26.51
CA GLU A 142 29.25 -27.15 -25.81
C GLU A 142 28.35 -26.46 -24.78
N ALA A 143 28.88 -25.53 -23.97
CA ALA A 143 28.09 -24.76 -23.01
C ALA A 143 26.97 -23.96 -23.69
N LEU A 144 27.27 -23.30 -24.81
CA LEU A 144 26.31 -22.52 -25.59
C LEU A 144 25.21 -23.42 -26.18
N SER A 145 25.56 -24.63 -26.62
CA SER A 145 24.60 -25.64 -27.08
C SER A 145 23.66 -26.06 -25.94
N THR A 146 24.19 -26.33 -24.74
CA THR A 146 23.35 -26.71 -23.60
C THR A 146 22.40 -25.60 -23.18
N GLU A 147 22.85 -24.34 -23.19
CA GLU A 147 21.99 -23.20 -22.86
C GLU A 147 20.87 -23.05 -23.89
N GLN A 148 21.18 -23.18 -25.19
CA GLN A 148 20.18 -23.16 -26.25
C GLN A 148 19.13 -24.27 -26.10
N GLU A 149 19.54 -25.49 -25.74
CA GLU A 149 18.61 -26.59 -25.45
C GLU A 149 17.70 -26.28 -24.25
N THR A 150 18.24 -25.67 -23.17
CA THR A 150 17.40 -25.29 -22.01
C THR A 150 16.40 -24.19 -22.36
N VAL A 151 16.79 -23.22 -23.18
CA VAL A 151 15.90 -22.15 -23.64
C VAL A 151 14.81 -22.73 -24.52
N ALA A 152 15.15 -23.59 -25.48
CA ALA A 152 14.19 -24.26 -26.35
C ALA A 152 13.19 -25.10 -25.54
N TRP A 153 13.67 -25.84 -24.54
CA TRP A 153 12.83 -26.63 -23.64
C TRP A 153 11.86 -25.76 -22.81
N LEU A 154 12.33 -24.62 -22.28
CA LEU A 154 11.47 -23.66 -21.58
C LEU A 154 10.43 -23.01 -22.51
N GLN A 155 10.82 -22.75 -23.76
CA GLN A 155 9.93 -22.20 -24.77
C GLN A 155 8.83 -23.21 -25.15
N GLU A 156 9.20 -24.48 -25.31
CA GLU A 156 8.25 -25.57 -25.54
C GLU A 156 7.29 -25.76 -24.35
N GLN A 157 7.78 -25.65 -23.11
CA GLN A 157 6.94 -25.66 -21.91
C GLN A 157 5.91 -24.53 -21.92
N LEU A 158 6.31 -23.30 -22.31
CA LEU A 158 5.39 -22.17 -22.44
C LEU A 158 4.36 -22.40 -23.54
N GLU A 159 4.78 -22.93 -24.69
CA GLU A 159 3.89 -23.21 -25.81
C GLU A 159 2.92 -24.36 -25.49
N GLN A 160 3.34 -25.37 -24.73
CA GLN A 160 2.44 -26.41 -24.21
C GLN A 160 1.43 -25.87 -23.19
N LEU A 161 1.79 -24.86 -22.40
CA LEU A 161 0.85 -24.18 -21.48
C LEU A 161 -0.18 -23.34 -22.27
N ASP A 162 0.24 -22.68 -23.34
CA ASP A 162 -0.67 -21.90 -24.20
C ASP A 162 -1.56 -22.81 -25.06
N ALA A 163 -1.01 -23.88 -25.65
CA ALA A 163 -1.74 -24.83 -26.49
C ALA A 163 -2.72 -25.69 -25.70
N ASN A 164 -2.42 -25.97 -24.43
CA ASN A 164 -3.38 -26.66 -23.57
C ASN A 164 -4.59 -25.83 -23.24
N GLY A 165 -4.61 -24.52 -23.59
CA GLY A 165 -5.80 -23.79 -24.03
C GLY A 165 -7.05 -24.01 -23.19
N GLN A 166 -6.88 -24.42 -21.93
CA GLN A 166 -7.93 -24.45 -20.96
C GLN A 166 -8.16 -22.97 -20.85
N GLU A 167 -9.27 -22.50 -21.44
CA GLU A 167 -9.85 -21.25 -21.05
C GLU A 167 -9.79 -21.30 -19.54
N VAL A 168 -8.79 -20.63 -18.99
CA VAL A 168 -8.78 -20.23 -17.61
C VAL A 168 -9.90 -19.22 -17.66
N THR A 169 -11.15 -19.73 -17.64
CA THR A 169 -12.27 -19.16 -16.92
C THR A 169 -11.71 -19.02 -15.54
N SER A 170 -10.89 -17.98 -15.41
CA SER A 170 -10.19 -17.59 -14.23
C SER A 170 -11.31 -17.62 -13.25
N ASP A 171 -11.18 -18.40 -12.19
CA ASP A 171 -12.03 -18.28 -11.03
C ASP A 171 -12.05 -16.79 -10.72
N LEU A 172 -13.07 -16.14 -11.27
CA LEU A 172 -12.98 -14.76 -11.72
C LEU A 172 -13.07 -14.05 -10.40
N VAL A 173 -11.93 -13.57 -9.90
CA VAL A 173 -11.82 -12.93 -8.58
C VAL A 173 -13.08 -12.08 -8.44
N PRO A 174 -14.04 -12.49 -7.58
CA PRO A 174 -15.41 -12.03 -7.74
C PRO A 174 -15.42 -10.52 -7.78
N ARG A 175 -15.88 -9.95 -8.91
CA ARG A 175 -15.94 -8.49 -9.04
C ARG A 175 -16.80 -8.00 -7.90
N LEU A 176 -16.22 -7.18 -7.04
CA LEU A 176 -16.91 -6.61 -5.90
C LEU A 176 -18.11 -5.84 -6.45
N LYS A 177 -19.31 -6.19 -5.98
CA LYS A 177 -20.54 -5.49 -6.38
C LYS A 177 -20.57 -4.11 -5.72
N GLY A 178 -20.82 -3.08 -6.52
CA GLY A 178 -21.01 -1.69 -6.05
C GLY A 178 -20.08 -0.70 -6.73
N THR A 179 -20.30 0.58 -6.45
CA THR A 179 -19.46 1.68 -6.94
C THR A 179 -18.42 2.05 -5.89
N ALA A 180 -17.15 2.15 -6.28
CA ALA A 180 -16.06 2.53 -5.38
C ALA A 180 -16.36 3.90 -4.73
N GLY A 181 -16.27 3.97 -3.40
CA GLY A 181 -16.53 5.19 -2.62
C GLY A 181 -17.99 5.42 -2.22
N ALA A 182 -18.96 4.78 -2.89
CA ALA A 182 -20.37 4.87 -2.52
C ALA A 182 -20.78 3.70 -1.60
N ASP A 183 -20.68 2.47 -2.11
CA ASP A 183 -21.14 1.27 -1.41
C ASP A 183 -20.02 0.45 -0.79
N TRP A 184 -18.78 0.76 -1.21
CA TRP A 184 -17.61 -0.03 -0.91
C TRP A 184 -16.40 0.85 -0.59
N SER A 185 -15.78 0.54 0.55
CA SER A 185 -14.55 1.18 1.02
C SER A 185 -13.49 0.12 1.29
N ILE A 186 -12.34 0.24 0.62
CA ILE A 186 -11.19 -0.65 0.85
C ILE A 186 -10.70 -0.57 2.30
N GLN A 187 -10.79 0.61 2.94
CA GLN A 187 -10.45 0.76 4.35
C GLN A 187 -11.37 -0.09 5.24
N GLU A 188 -12.66 -0.17 4.93
CA GLU A 188 -13.59 -1.00 5.68
C GLU A 188 -13.33 -2.49 5.48
N VAL A 189 -13.09 -2.91 4.23
CA VAL A 189 -12.80 -4.32 3.89
C VAL A 189 -11.49 -4.81 4.49
N MET A 190 -10.47 -3.95 4.53
CA MET A 190 -9.22 -4.28 5.21
C MET A 190 -9.36 -4.17 6.75
N GLY A 191 -10.45 -3.59 7.27
CA GLY A 191 -10.62 -3.35 8.70
C GLY A 191 -9.74 -2.21 9.23
N LEU A 192 -9.29 -1.33 8.33
CA LEU A 192 -8.51 -0.12 8.58
C LEU A 192 -9.38 1.14 8.80
N ALA A 193 -10.70 1.02 8.71
CA ALA A 193 -11.62 2.12 9.01
C ALA A 193 -11.79 2.37 10.52
N GLY A 194 -12.19 3.60 10.89
CA GLY A 194 -12.75 3.95 12.20
C GLY A 194 -11.77 4.35 13.31
N SER A 195 -10.46 4.40 13.05
CA SER A 195 -9.46 4.86 14.01
C SER A 195 -8.34 5.62 13.30
N GLU A 196 -7.84 6.69 13.90
CA GLU A 196 -6.74 7.48 13.35
C GLU A 196 -5.47 6.65 13.17
N LYS A 197 -5.16 5.75 14.12
CA LYS A 197 -4.04 4.82 14.01
C LYS A 197 -4.17 3.95 12.77
N LYS A 198 -5.34 3.35 12.56
CA LYS A 198 -5.62 2.51 11.39
C LYS A 198 -5.60 3.30 10.08
N HIS A 199 -6.06 4.54 10.10
CA HIS A 199 -5.97 5.45 8.97
C HIS A 199 -4.51 5.79 8.64
N GLY A 200 -3.64 5.92 9.64
CA GLY A 200 -2.19 6.02 9.47
C GLY A 200 -1.60 4.83 8.70
N ILE A 201 -1.99 3.60 9.07
CA ILE A 201 -1.58 2.36 8.37
C ILE A 201 -2.03 2.40 6.90
N TYR A 202 -3.28 2.78 6.65
CA TYR A 202 -3.80 2.90 5.29
C TYR A 202 -3.01 3.93 4.47
N ARG A 203 -2.71 5.11 5.03
CA ARG A 203 -1.92 6.14 4.34
C ARG A 203 -0.50 5.66 4.03
N ALA A 204 0.16 4.98 4.97
CA ALA A 204 1.48 4.39 4.75
C ALA A 204 1.46 3.37 3.59
N LEU A 205 0.43 2.52 3.56
CA LEU A 205 0.23 1.53 2.50
C LEU A 205 0.01 2.19 1.13
N VAL A 206 -0.83 3.22 1.05
CA VAL A 206 -1.06 3.98 -0.19
C VAL A 206 0.22 4.64 -0.68
N ARG A 207 1.00 5.28 0.20
CA ARG A 207 2.30 5.87 -0.15
C ARG A 207 3.26 4.82 -0.70
N LYS A 208 3.37 3.68 -0.03
CA LYS A 208 4.26 2.60 -0.46
C LYS A 208 3.89 2.04 -1.84
N ILE A 209 2.60 1.85 -2.12
CA ILE A 209 2.13 1.42 -3.45
C ILE A 209 2.44 2.50 -4.50
N HIS A 210 2.26 3.78 -4.16
CA HIS A 210 2.60 4.88 -5.04
C HIS A 210 4.10 4.89 -5.39
N ASP A 211 4.99 4.77 -4.39
CA ASP A 211 6.44 4.70 -4.60
C ASP A 211 6.84 3.49 -5.45
N LEU A 212 6.22 2.34 -5.22
CA LEU A 212 6.44 1.14 -6.03
C LEU A 212 5.99 1.33 -7.47
N THR A 213 4.88 2.02 -7.68
CA THR A 213 4.40 2.33 -9.03
C THR A 213 5.39 3.26 -9.74
N LEU A 214 6.05 4.16 -9.00
CA LEU A 214 7.04 5.10 -9.58
C LEU A 214 8.28 4.34 -10.01
N ASN A 215 8.72 3.40 -9.16
CA ASN A 215 9.87 2.55 -9.42
C ASN A 215 9.62 1.51 -10.52
N ALA A 216 8.39 1.01 -10.65
CA ALA A 216 8.02 -0.01 -11.63
C ALA A 216 7.96 0.51 -13.09
N ARG A 217 8.16 1.82 -13.31
CA ARG A 217 8.10 2.47 -14.64
C ARG A 217 6.81 2.16 -15.41
N ILE A 218 5.71 1.93 -14.69
CA ILE A 218 4.38 1.77 -15.29
C ILE A 218 4.00 3.11 -15.92
N LYS A 219 3.43 3.09 -17.13
CA LYS A 219 3.02 4.32 -17.83
C LYS A 219 1.86 4.99 -17.08
N TRP A 220 2.20 5.99 -16.29
CA TRP A 220 1.25 6.79 -15.49
C TRP A 220 0.28 7.61 -16.32
N ASP A 221 0.70 8.00 -17.52
CA ASP A 221 -0.13 8.76 -18.46
C ASP A 221 -1.27 7.92 -19.04
N SER A 222 -1.17 6.59 -18.93
CA SER A 222 -2.21 5.66 -19.38
C SER A 222 -3.28 5.50 -18.32
N LYS A 223 -4.55 5.37 -18.75
CA LYS A 223 -5.63 5.09 -17.81
C LYS A 223 -5.37 3.75 -17.13
N TRP A 224 -5.72 3.64 -15.85
CA TRP A 224 -5.51 2.40 -15.09
C TRP A 224 -6.16 1.17 -15.76
N ALA A 225 -7.28 1.34 -16.46
CA ALA A 225 -7.93 0.26 -17.20
C ALA A 225 -7.03 -0.35 -18.30
N ASP A 226 -6.25 0.49 -18.98
CA ASP A 226 -5.46 0.14 -20.17
C ASP A 226 -4.12 -0.53 -19.83
N ILE A 227 -3.66 -0.39 -18.58
CA ILE A 227 -2.42 -1.02 -18.11
C ILE A 227 -2.60 -2.55 -18.14
N PRO A 228 -1.66 -3.33 -18.73
CA PRO A 228 -1.73 -4.78 -18.77
C PRO A 228 -1.96 -5.41 -17.38
N ALA A 229 -2.77 -6.47 -17.34
CA ALA A 229 -3.04 -7.18 -16.09
C ALA A 229 -1.77 -7.79 -15.49
N SER A 230 -0.82 -8.21 -16.33
CA SER A 230 0.50 -8.72 -15.93
C SER A 230 1.27 -7.71 -15.08
N ASP A 231 1.27 -6.44 -15.49
CA ASP A 231 2.07 -5.41 -14.83
C ASP A 231 1.43 -4.98 -13.52
N LYS A 232 0.09 -4.90 -13.48
CA LYS A 232 -0.67 -4.74 -12.24
C LYS A 232 -0.37 -5.88 -11.27
N ALA A 233 -0.37 -7.12 -11.74
CA ALA A 233 -0.10 -8.29 -10.92
C ALA A 233 1.31 -8.25 -10.31
N LYS A 234 2.34 -7.94 -11.12
CA LYS A 234 3.72 -7.75 -10.66
C LYS A 234 3.83 -6.63 -9.61
N LEU A 235 3.21 -5.47 -9.86
CA LEU A 235 3.18 -4.36 -8.91
C LEU A 235 2.59 -4.79 -7.56
N PHE A 236 1.44 -5.44 -7.57
CA PHE A 236 0.79 -5.88 -6.33
C PHE A 236 1.53 -7.04 -5.66
N GLN A 237 2.22 -7.90 -6.40
CA GLN A 237 3.08 -8.93 -5.82
C GLN A 237 4.23 -8.30 -5.03
N VAL A 238 4.96 -7.37 -5.64
CA VAL A 238 6.04 -6.64 -4.95
C VAL A 238 5.50 -5.85 -3.75
N ALA A 239 4.32 -5.24 -3.88
CA ALA A 239 3.68 -4.53 -2.77
C ALA A 239 3.35 -5.46 -1.59
N ARG A 240 2.90 -6.70 -1.87
CA ARG A 240 2.63 -7.70 -0.83
C ARG A 240 3.91 -8.11 -0.11
N ASP A 241 4.99 -8.32 -0.86
CA ASP A 241 6.26 -8.79 -0.30
C ASP A 241 6.91 -7.72 0.58
N GLN A 242 6.81 -6.46 0.18
CA GLN A 242 7.41 -5.34 0.92
C GLN A 242 6.57 -4.83 2.09
N HIS A 243 5.25 -4.97 2.07
CA HIS A 243 4.39 -4.41 3.12
C HIS A 243 3.85 -5.52 4.05
N PRO A 244 4.32 -5.62 5.32
CA PRO A 244 3.95 -6.72 6.23
C PRO A 244 2.43 -6.90 6.40
N TYR A 245 1.69 -5.79 6.47
CA TYR A 245 0.24 -5.83 6.57
C TYR A 245 -0.44 -6.50 5.36
N LEU A 246 0.01 -6.23 4.13
CA LEU A 246 -0.54 -6.86 2.93
C LEU A 246 -0.22 -8.35 2.88
N LYS A 247 1.02 -8.72 3.25
CA LYS A 247 1.45 -10.11 3.38
C LYS A 247 0.54 -10.91 4.33
N TRP A 248 0.20 -10.33 5.48
CA TRP A 248 -0.68 -10.97 6.45
C TRP A 248 -2.16 -10.98 6.01
N TRP A 249 -2.64 -9.90 5.40
CA TRP A 249 -4.05 -9.74 5.03
C TRP A 249 -4.50 -10.70 3.91
N LEU A 250 -3.61 -11.06 2.98
CA LEU A 250 -3.91 -12.04 1.93
C LEU A 250 -3.72 -13.48 2.41
N ASN A 251 -2.70 -13.72 3.23
CA ASN A 251 -2.44 -15.02 3.82
C ASN A 251 -3.21 -15.21 5.13
N ILE A 252 -4.51 -14.90 5.16
CA ILE A 252 -5.35 -15.26 6.31
C ILE A 252 -5.47 -16.79 6.26
N PRO A 253 -4.80 -17.53 7.16
CA PRO A 253 -4.89 -18.98 7.10
C PRO A 253 -6.33 -19.40 7.38
N GLU A 254 -6.78 -20.52 6.81
CA GLU A 254 -8.20 -20.93 6.82
C GLU A 254 -8.81 -20.97 8.24
N ASN A 255 -7.99 -21.28 9.24
CA ASN A 255 -8.34 -21.24 10.65
C ASN A 255 -8.78 -19.85 11.15
N TYR A 256 -8.46 -18.76 10.45
CA TYR A 256 -8.91 -17.39 10.73
C TYR A 256 -10.06 -16.92 9.84
N ALA A 257 -10.74 -17.81 9.10
CA ALA A 257 -11.98 -17.49 8.38
C ALA A 257 -13.05 -16.86 9.29
N TYR A 258 -13.01 -17.15 10.61
CA TYR A 258 -13.87 -16.50 11.59
C TYR A 258 -13.63 -14.99 11.72
N LEU A 259 -12.42 -14.49 11.43
CA LEU A 259 -12.14 -13.05 11.41
C LEU A 259 -12.88 -12.35 10.27
N LYS A 260 -12.95 -12.97 9.08
CA LYS A 260 -13.79 -12.49 7.97
C LYS A 260 -15.27 -12.47 8.38
N LYS A 261 -15.76 -13.52 9.05
CA LYS A 261 -17.13 -13.55 9.60
C LYS A 261 -17.36 -12.46 10.66
N LYS A 262 -16.39 -12.22 11.54
CA LYS A 262 -16.47 -11.18 12.59
C LYS A 262 -16.50 -9.78 11.99
N GLN A 263 -15.67 -9.50 10.97
CA GLN A 263 -15.71 -8.23 10.24
C GLN A 263 -17.06 -8.02 9.54
N ALA A 264 -17.58 -9.06 8.86
CA ALA A 264 -18.91 -9.00 8.25
C ALA A 264 -20.00 -8.66 9.28
N ASN A 265 -19.95 -9.29 10.46
CA ASN A 265 -20.89 -9.02 11.56
C ASN A 265 -20.75 -7.60 12.13
N VAL A 266 -19.53 -7.05 12.22
CA VAL A 266 -19.31 -5.66 12.65
C VAL A 266 -19.95 -4.70 11.65
N VAL A 267 -19.75 -4.89 10.35
CA VAL A 267 -20.35 -4.04 9.30
C VAL A 267 -21.88 -4.13 9.33
N LEU A 268 -22.44 -5.34 9.42
CA LEU A 268 -23.89 -5.54 9.54
C LEU A 268 -24.47 -4.88 10.80
N SER A 269 -23.75 -4.96 11.92
CA SER A 269 -24.17 -4.31 13.17
C SER A 269 -24.12 -2.79 13.08
N ALA A 270 -23.11 -2.22 12.40
CA ALA A 270 -23.00 -0.79 12.16
C ALA A 270 -24.14 -0.29 11.24
N LYS A 271 -24.43 -1.01 10.15
CA LYS A 271 -25.59 -0.74 9.28
C LYS A 271 -26.91 -0.79 10.05
N LYS A 272 -27.09 -1.79 10.93
CA LYS A 272 -28.30 -1.90 11.78
C LYS A 272 -28.44 -0.70 12.73
N LYS A 273 -27.34 -0.29 13.38
CA LYS A 273 -27.32 0.90 14.26
C LYS A 273 -27.60 2.19 13.49
N ALA A 274 -27.03 2.36 12.29
CA ALA A 274 -27.29 3.52 11.44
C ALA A 274 -28.77 3.60 11.03
N LYS A 275 -29.37 2.47 10.61
CA LYS A 275 -30.80 2.40 10.27
C LYS A 275 -31.70 2.73 11.46
N GLN A 276 -31.36 2.26 12.66
CA GLN A 276 -32.09 2.59 13.89
C GLN A 276 -32.02 4.09 14.23
N LYS A 277 -30.83 4.70 14.13
CA LYS A 277 -30.66 6.16 14.32
C LYS A 277 -31.48 6.96 13.31
N ALA A 278 -31.48 6.56 12.03
CA ALA A 278 -32.26 7.22 10.99
C ALA A 278 -33.78 7.10 11.25
N ALA A 279 -34.26 5.95 11.73
CA ALA A 279 -35.66 5.75 12.10
C ALA A 279 -36.09 6.61 13.30
N HIS A 280 -35.23 6.74 14.32
CA HIS A 280 -35.51 7.62 15.46
C HIS A 280 -35.50 9.10 15.09
N SER A 281 -34.59 9.54 14.22
CA SER A 281 -34.56 10.91 13.71
C SER A 281 -35.87 11.30 13.01
N ARG A 282 -36.44 10.40 12.18
CA ARG A 282 -37.72 10.65 11.49
C ARG A 282 -38.90 10.78 12.46
N LYS A 283 -38.91 10.02 13.56
CA LYS A 283 -40.00 10.04 14.55
C LYS A 283 -40.02 11.30 15.42
N GLY A 284 -38.88 11.97 15.58
CA GLY A 284 -38.79 13.22 16.35
C GLY A 284 -39.22 14.47 15.58
N LYS A 285 -39.18 14.44 14.24
CA LYS A 285 -39.43 15.64 13.41
C LYS A 285 -40.90 15.87 13.05
N SER A 286 -41.76 14.88 13.23
CA SER A 286 -43.19 14.96 12.92
C SER A 286 -44.08 15.36 14.12
N LYS A 287 -43.52 15.87 15.22
CA LYS A 287 -44.28 16.31 16.40
C LYS A 287 -44.16 17.83 16.71
N VAL A 288 -43.63 18.63 15.79
CA VAL A 288 -43.43 20.09 15.98
C VAL A 288 -44.00 20.89 14.81
N THR A 289 -45.16 20.51 14.27
CA THR A 289 -45.90 21.29 13.26
C THR A 289 -47.40 21.07 13.39
N GLN A 290 -47.94 21.18 14.60
CA GLN A 290 -49.40 21.19 14.80
C GLN A 290 -49.76 22.08 15.98
N ALA A 291 -49.42 23.35 15.85
CA ALA A 291 -50.05 24.49 16.51
C ALA A 291 -49.54 25.72 15.75
N ASP A 292 -50.44 26.67 15.49
CA ASP A 292 -50.19 27.95 14.81
C ASP A 292 -50.32 27.89 13.27
N ASP A 293 -51.48 27.41 12.82
CA ASP A 293 -52.08 27.74 11.53
C ASP A 293 -53.32 28.62 11.82
N GLU A 294 -53.11 29.84 12.32
CA GLU A 294 -54.11 30.90 12.28
C GLU A 294 -53.43 32.24 11.99
N ALA A 295 -53.80 32.80 10.84
CA ALA A 295 -53.72 34.20 10.45
C ALA A 295 -52.32 34.84 10.27
N SER A 296 -51.92 35.06 9.01
CA SER A 296 -51.99 36.42 8.47
C SER A 296 -51.80 36.38 6.95
N ASP A 297 -52.90 36.71 6.28
CA ASP A 297 -53.00 37.11 4.89
C ASP A 297 -52.47 38.55 4.81
N GLU A 298 -51.22 38.75 4.41
CA GLU A 298 -50.72 40.09 4.05
C GLU A 298 -49.90 40.00 2.76
N ASP A 299 -50.59 40.30 1.67
CA ASP A 299 -50.10 41.00 0.48
C ASP A 299 -48.76 41.71 0.71
N HIS A 300 -47.70 41.23 0.05
CA HIS A 300 -46.56 42.07 -0.33
C HIS A 300 -46.35 41.96 -1.84
N GLN A 301 -47.10 42.84 -2.49
CA GLN A 301 -46.84 43.42 -3.80
C GLN A 301 -45.51 44.21 -3.80
N MET A 302 -44.96 44.40 -4.99
CA MET A 302 -43.73 45.13 -5.35
C MET A 302 -42.44 44.31 -5.13
N ASP A 303 -41.50 44.23 -6.06
CA ASP A 303 -41.09 45.27 -7.00
C ASP A 303 -40.28 44.62 -8.14
N GLU A 304 -40.66 44.91 -9.37
CA GLU A 304 -39.91 44.56 -10.58
C GLU A 304 -38.71 45.51 -10.68
N GLY A 305 -37.55 45.07 -10.18
CA GLY A 305 -36.27 45.72 -10.44
C GLY A 305 -35.64 45.17 -11.71
N GLU A 306 -36.11 45.67 -12.86
CA GLU A 306 -35.32 45.73 -14.09
C GLU A 306 -34.13 46.66 -13.83
N ASP A 307 -32.92 46.10 -13.78
CA ASP A 307 -31.71 46.87 -14.04
C ASP A 307 -31.05 46.23 -15.28
N GLU A 308 -31.51 46.70 -16.44
CA GLU A 308 -30.64 46.91 -17.59
C GLU A 308 -29.52 47.87 -17.14
N ASP A 309 -28.26 47.54 -17.43
CA ASP A 309 -27.35 48.41 -18.17
C ASP A 309 -25.84 48.10 -17.97
N GLU A 310 -25.20 48.03 -19.13
CA GLU A 310 -23.86 48.56 -19.43
C GLU A 310 -22.60 47.87 -18.86
N ASN A 311 -21.99 47.03 -19.70
CA ASN A 311 -20.74 47.30 -20.46
C ASN A 311 -19.82 46.06 -20.61
#